data_AF-I1RU64-F1
#
_entry.id   AF-I1RU64-F1
#
_cell.length_a   1.000
_cell.length_b   1.000
_cell.length_c   1.000
_cell.angle_alpha   90.00
_cell.angle_beta   90.00
_cell.angle_gamma   90.00
#
_symmetry.space_group_name_H-M   'P 1'
#
loop_
_entity.id
_entity.type
_entity.pdbx_description
1 polymer ?
#
loop_
_entity_poly.entity_id
_entity_poly.type
_entity_poly.pdbx_seq_one_letter_code
_entity_poly.pdbx_strand_id
1 'polypeptide(L)'
;MDGPAPWPHSFIVQDLVDVFVMMAMFLPGLEVTKFVTEFVNSSQCEEVRNSGVFDIEERNKVRPDRRTGTGYMFREKEFWNEWNEFYNDDEEDESWPERYLMEWSLTVRPTLAHFYKAGVITPVNVEPHPELIRGIATAQMEPHRPGKLDLFINYKEQHARFNTKIDPSFSAPSQWPEIIPHASPSCVPGPHRTTTPSYMTASEYSPHETIKRRLGYLKHQFGSRVINRGDLILVMGEDEDDLFKYCITVTLAIQTKPWMWEIDLWKSFINVDMDFIERMEEH
;
A
#
# COMPACT_ATOMS: atom_id res chain seq x y z
N MET A 1 10.57 0.03 -29.48
CA MET A 1 10.69 0.68 -28.16
C MET A 1 11.04 -0.40 -27.18
N ASP A 2 12.15 -0.25 -26.47
CA ASP A 2 12.61 -1.23 -25.49
C ASP A 2 11.48 -1.58 -24.52
N GLY A 3 11.28 -2.88 -24.28
CA GLY A 3 10.27 -3.34 -23.33
C GLY A 3 10.51 -2.75 -21.94
N PRO A 4 9.53 -2.79 -21.03
CA PRO A 4 9.68 -2.29 -19.67
C PRO A 4 10.52 -3.28 -18.86
N ALA A 5 11.79 -3.47 -19.24
CA ALA A 5 12.75 -4.14 -18.41
C ALA A 5 13.02 -3.18 -17.23
N PRO A 6 12.67 -3.55 -15.98
CA PRO A 6 12.90 -2.69 -14.84
C PRO A 6 14.40 -2.57 -14.48
N TRP A 7 15.27 -3.23 -15.26
CA TRP A 7 16.66 -3.53 -14.94
C TRP A 7 17.49 -3.71 -16.22
N PRO A 8 18.76 -3.24 -16.25
CA PRO A 8 19.42 -2.35 -15.29
C PRO A 8 19.15 -0.85 -15.56
N HIS A 9 19.14 -0.02 -14.50
CA HIS A 9 19.15 1.45 -14.61
C HIS A 9 20.39 2.05 -13.91
N SER A 10 20.69 3.33 -14.17
CA SER A 10 21.94 3.97 -13.70
C SER A 10 22.11 4.01 -12.18
N PHE A 11 21.01 4.16 -11.44
CA PHE A 11 21.01 4.24 -9.97
C PHE A 11 21.02 2.90 -9.26
N ILE A 12 21.20 1.79 -9.99
CA ILE A 12 20.75 0.53 -9.44
C ILE A 12 21.54 0.00 -8.24
N VAL A 13 22.82 0.33 -8.22
CA VAL A 13 23.69 0.01 -7.08
C VAL A 13 23.24 0.77 -5.84
N GLN A 14 22.79 2.02 -5.99
CA GLN A 14 22.30 2.83 -4.88
C GLN A 14 21.00 2.25 -4.32
N ASP A 15 20.01 1.99 -5.17
CA ASP A 15 18.73 1.40 -4.76
C ASP A 15 18.94 0.05 -4.05
N LEU A 16 19.90 -0.77 -4.51
CA LEU A 16 20.25 -2.03 -3.87
C LEU A 16 20.86 -1.84 -2.48
N VAL A 17 21.74 -0.85 -2.31
CA VAL A 17 22.35 -0.52 -1.02
C VAL A 17 21.30 0.02 -0.06
N ASP A 18 20.42 0.90 -0.51
CA ASP A 18 19.35 1.46 0.31
C ASP A 18 18.41 0.36 0.80
N VAL A 19 17.95 -0.52 -0.10
CA VAL A 19 17.10 -1.66 0.25
C VAL A 19 17.82 -2.63 1.20
N PHE A 20 19.11 -2.89 0.96
CA PHE A 20 19.91 -3.74 1.83
C PHE A 20 19.95 -3.18 3.25
N VAL A 21 20.26 -1.89 3.41
CA VAL A 21 20.31 -1.21 4.71
C VAL A 21 18.93 -1.22 5.36
N MET A 22 17.87 -0.90 4.60
CA MET A 22 16.48 -0.92 5.10
C MET A 22 16.10 -2.26 5.73
N MET A 23 16.43 -3.38 5.07
CA MET A 23 16.10 -4.71 5.57
C MET A 23 17.07 -5.17 6.68
N ALA A 24 18.35 -4.83 6.57
CA ALA A 24 19.40 -5.30 7.48
C ALA A 24 19.17 -4.85 8.93
N MET A 25 18.53 -3.70 9.14
CA MET A 25 18.18 -3.21 10.48
C MET A 25 17.27 -4.16 11.27
N PHE A 26 16.51 -5.03 10.60
CA PHE A 26 15.55 -5.94 11.22
C PHE A 26 16.07 -7.37 11.39
N LEU A 27 17.24 -7.69 10.85
CA LEU A 27 17.90 -8.99 10.99
C LEU A 27 19.33 -8.82 11.53
N PRO A 28 19.48 -8.34 12.79
CA PRO A 28 20.79 -8.05 13.37
C PRO A 28 21.63 -9.30 13.69
N GLY A 29 21.05 -10.51 13.61
CA GLY A 29 21.73 -11.77 13.89
C GLY A 29 22.62 -12.29 12.75
N LEU A 30 22.46 -11.75 11.54
CA LEU A 30 23.20 -12.21 10.36
C LEU A 30 24.59 -11.57 10.27
N GLU A 31 25.62 -12.36 9.91
CA GLU A 31 26.98 -11.82 9.75
C GLU A 31 27.05 -10.74 8.66
N VAL A 32 26.24 -10.87 7.60
CA VAL A 32 26.21 -9.89 6.51
C VAL A 32 25.64 -8.53 6.94
N THR A 33 24.81 -8.48 7.98
CA THR A 33 24.18 -7.24 8.46
C THR A 33 24.99 -6.54 9.54
N LYS A 34 26.09 -7.15 10.01
CA LYS A 34 26.92 -6.70 11.12
C LYS A 34 27.28 -5.21 11.09
N PHE A 35 27.71 -4.68 9.94
CA PHE A 35 28.04 -3.26 9.82
C PHE A 35 26.83 -2.35 10.03
N VAL A 36 25.66 -2.74 9.53
CA VAL A 36 24.41 -2.02 9.75
C VAL A 36 24.00 -2.12 11.21
N THR A 37 24.14 -3.28 11.84
CA THR A 37 23.88 -3.49 13.26
C THR A 37 24.78 -2.62 14.14
N GLU A 38 26.08 -2.56 13.86
CA GLU A 38 27.03 -1.69 14.55
C GLU A 38 26.65 -0.20 14.39
N PHE A 39 26.23 0.21 13.18
CA PHE A 39 25.76 1.57 12.92
C PHE A 39 24.48 1.89 13.69
N VAL A 40 23.46 1.02 13.63
CA VAL A 40 22.19 1.17 14.37
C VAL A 40 22.43 1.23 15.88
N ASN A 41 23.44 0.55 16.41
CA ASN A 41 23.80 0.59 17.82
C ASN A 41 24.66 1.81 18.22
N SER A 42 25.16 2.58 17.25
CA SER A 42 25.98 3.77 17.51
C SER A 42 25.15 4.93 18.09
N SER A 43 25.80 5.90 18.74
CA SER A 43 25.09 7.09 19.24
C SER A 43 24.36 7.89 18.17
N GLN A 44 24.75 7.76 16.89
CA GLN A 44 24.12 8.46 15.77
C GLN A 44 22.69 7.99 15.48
N CYS A 45 22.33 6.76 15.87
CA CYS A 45 21.02 6.17 15.62
C CYS A 45 20.13 6.11 16.88
N GLU A 46 20.43 6.90 17.91
CA GLU A 46 19.68 6.90 19.17
C GLU A 46 18.19 7.22 18.96
N GLU A 47 17.88 8.22 18.13
CA GLU A 47 16.49 8.57 17.79
C GLU A 47 15.75 7.41 17.10
N VAL A 48 16.41 6.73 16.15
CA VAL A 48 15.81 5.60 15.42
C VAL A 48 15.57 4.42 16.34
N ARG A 49 16.51 4.09 17.23
CA ARG A 49 16.32 3.02 18.23
C ARG A 49 15.16 3.33 19.18
N ASN A 50 15.03 4.59 19.59
CA ASN A 50 13.99 5.04 20.51
C ASN A 50 12.65 5.33 19.80
N SER A 51 12.60 5.25 18.46
CA SER A 51 11.38 5.54 17.69
C SER A 51 10.27 4.51 17.92
N GLY A 52 10.59 3.31 18.40
CA GLY A 52 9.65 2.19 18.52
C GLY A 52 9.48 1.36 17.24
N VAL A 53 10.18 1.70 16.15
CA VAL A 53 10.08 0.98 14.87
C VAL A 53 10.45 -0.51 14.99
N PHE A 54 11.36 -0.86 15.90
CA PHE A 54 11.79 -2.23 16.17
C PHE A 54 10.94 -2.97 17.21
N ASP A 55 10.03 -2.27 17.90
CA ASP A 55 9.16 -2.85 18.92
C ASP A 55 7.87 -3.39 18.28
N ILE A 56 8.00 -4.58 17.69
CA ILE A 56 6.93 -5.23 16.92
C ILE A 56 5.69 -5.51 17.78
N GLU A 57 5.89 -5.91 19.04
CA GLU A 57 4.78 -6.26 19.94
C GLU A 57 4.00 -5.02 20.39
N GLU A 58 4.68 -3.93 20.78
CA GLU A 58 3.97 -2.68 21.07
C GLU A 58 3.28 -2.10 19.82
N ARG A 59 3.93 -2.20 18.65
CA ARG A 59 3.33 -1.78 17.37
C ARG A 59 2.10 -2.59 16.99
N ASN A 60 2.04 -3.86 17.36
CA ASN A 60 0.89 -4.72 17.08
C ASN A 60 -0.34 -4.34 17.94
N LYS A 61 -0.15 -3.80 19.15
CA LYS A 61 -1.26 -3.40 20.04
C LYS A 61 -2.08 -2.24 19.50
N VAL A 62 -1.46 -1.35 18.74
CA VAL A 62 -2.13 -0.15 18.22
C VAL A 62 -2.29 -0.30 16.72
N ARG A 63 -3.51 -0.60 16.26
CA ARG A 63 -3.80 -0.56 14.83
C ARG A 63 -3.49 0.85 14.31
N PRO A 64 -2.69 0.98 13.23
CA PRO A 64 -2.54 2.26 12.57
C PRO A 64 -3.92 2.79 12.21
N ASP A 65 -4.23 4.00 12.67
CA ASP A 65 -5.50 4.64 12.40
C ASP A 65 -5.67 4.87 10.88
N ARG A 66 -6.37 3.95 10.23
CA ARG A 66 -6.40 3.81 8.78
C ARG A 66 -7.79 3.52 8.24
N ARG A 67 -8.00 3.97 7.01
CA ARG A 67 -9.20 3.66 6.23
C ARG A 67 -9.19 2.22 5.77
N THR A 68 -10.35 1.67 5.43
CA THR A 68 -10.37 0.42 4.67
C THR A 68 -9.75 0.65 3.29
N GLY A 69 -8.98 -0.32 2.81
CA GLY A 69 -8.45 -0.34 1.45
C GLY A 69 -9.52 -0.65 0.39
N THR A 70 -10.80 -0.65 0.76
CA THR A 70 -11.90 -1.00 -0.15
C THR A 70 -12.07 0.11 -1.17
N GLY A 71 -11.99 -0.27 -2.44
CA GLY A 71 -12.09 0.67 -3.52
C GLY A 71 -13.50 1.18 -3.83
N TYR A 72 -13.62 2.30 -4.55
CA TYR A 72 -14.92 2.89 -4.91
C TYR A 72 -15.92 1.85 -5.44
N MET A 73 -15.47 1.01 -6.39
CA MET A 73 -16.29 0.00 -7.05
C MET A 73 -16.68 -1.19 -6.16
N PHE A 74 -15.94 -1.42 -5.07
CA PHE A 74 -16.11 -2.59 -4.20
C PHE A 74 -16.76 -2.24 -2.86
N ARG A 75 -17.05 -0.96 -2.61
CA ARG A 75 -17.80 -0.52 -1.44
C ARG A 75 -19.29 -0.83 -1.61
N GLU A 76 -19.96 -1.05 -0.48
CA GLU A 76 -21.41 -1.13 -0.42
C GLU A 76 -22.03 0.15 -1.00
N LYS A 77 -23.15 0.01 -1.71
CA LYS A 77 -23.77 1.16 -2.40
C LYS A 77 -24.25 2.20 -1.39
N GLU A 78 -24.66 1.71 -0.23
CA GLU A 78 -25.15 2.45 0.92
C GLU A 78 -24.10 3.42 1.48
N PHE A 79 -22.81 3.07 1.36
CA PHE A 79 -21.70 3.97 1.74
C PHE A 79 -21.75 5.30 0.97
N TRP A 80 -22.30 5.29 -0.24
CA TRP A 80 -22.39 6.48 -1.09
C TRP A 80 -23.73 7.20 -0.97
N ASN A 81 -24.62 6.82 -0.04
CA ASN A 81 -25.96 7.43 0.05
C ASN A 81 -25.89 8.92 0.33
N GLU A 82 -25.13 9.36 1.33
CA GLU A 82 -24.97 10.79 1.66
C GLU A 82 -24.39 11.58 0.48
N TRP A 83 -23.40 10.99 -0.22
CA TRP A 83 -22.87 11.57 -1.45
C TRP A 83 -23.91 11.66 -2.57
N ASN A 84 -24.70 10.61 -2.77
CA ASN A 84 -25.72 10.57 -3.81
C ASN A 84 -26.88 11.54 -3.51
N GLU A 85 -27.26 11.69 -2.24
CA GLU A 85 -28.26 12.66 -1.80
C GLU A 85 -27.77 14.08 -2.07
N PHE A 86 -26.54 14.41 -1.62
CA PHE A 86 -25.91 15.69 -1.91
C PHE A 86 -25.80 15.96 -3.43
N TYR A 87 -25.42 14.95 -4.21
CA TYR A 87 -25.18 15.10 -5.65
C TYR A 87 -26.47 15.32 -6.46
N ASN A 88 -27.54 14.58 -6.12
CA ASN A 88 -28.81 14.60 -6.86
C ASN A 88 -29.82 15.61 -6.30
N ASP A 89 -29.44 16.36 -5.28
CA ASP A 89 -30.28 17.43 -4.77
C ASP A 89 -30.27 18.57 -5.81
N ASP A 90 -31.39 18.77 -6.49
CA ASP A 90 -31.56 19.64 -7.67
C ASP A 90 -32.05 21.05 -7.26
N GLU A 91 -31.46 21.69 -6.25
CA GLU A 91 -31.68 23.13 -6.03
C GLU A 91 -31.10 23.91 -7.23
N GLU A 92 -32.01 24.34 -8.13
CA GLU A 92 -31.74 24.80 -9.50
C GLU A 92 -30.85 26.07 -9.61
N ASP A 93 -30.57 26.75 -8.50
CA ASP A 93 -29.97 28.10 -8.51
C ASP A 93 -28.59 28.21 -7.84
N GLU A 94 -28.08 27.16 -7.17
CA GLU A 94 -26.80 27.22 -6.46
C GLU A 94 -25.70 26.38 -7.12
N SER A 95 -24.51 26.96 -7.25
CA SER A 95 -23.39 26.27 -7.86
C SER A 95 -22.82 25.19 -6.92
N TRP A 96 -22.38 24.06 -7.50
CA TRP A 96 -21.74 22.94 -6.78
C TRP A 96 -20.71 23.34 -5.69
N PRO A 97 -19.81 24.32 -5.93
CA PRO A 97 -18.86 24.77 -4.92
C PRO A 97 -19.48 25.48 -3.71
N GLU A 98 -20.67 26.06 -3.85
CA GLU A 98 -21.38 26.76 -2.77
C GLU A 98 -22.11 25.78 -1.85
N ARG A 99 -22.58 24.66 -2.42
CA ARG A 99 -23.30 23.61 -1.67
C ARG A 99 -22.36 22.61 -0.99
N TYR A 100 -21.12 22.48 -1.47
CA TYR A 100 -20.16 21.52 -0.92
C TYR A 100 -19.91 21.76 0.58
N LEU A 101 -20.24 20.76 1.40
CA LEU A 101 -20.20 20.86 2.85
C LEU A 101 -18.82 21.35 3.35
N MET A 102 -18.84 22.35 4.24
CA MET A 102 -17.61 22.94 4.78
C MET A 102 -16.73 21.90 5.48
N GLU A 103 -17.33 20.96 6.21
CA GLU A 103 -16.59 19.89 6.90
C GLU A 103 -15.88 18.94 5.92
N TRP A 104 -16.51 18.66 4.77
CA TRP A 104 -15.88 17.90 3.70
C TRP A 104 -14.72 18.70 3.11
N SER A 105 -14.91 20.00 2.88
CA SER A 105 -13.88 20.90 2.34
C SER A 105 -12.64 20.94 3.23
N LEU A 106 -12.84 21.08 4.55
CA LEU A 106 -11.76 21.10 5.54
C LEU A 106 -11.03 19.76 5.63
N THR A 107 -11.72 18.65 5.40
CA THR A 107 -11.12 17.31 5.38
C THR A 107 -10.33 17.04 4.09
N VAL A 108 -10.93 17.36 2.94
CA VAL A 108 -10.44 16.96 1.61
C VAL A 108 -9.29 17.85 1.13
N ARG A 109 -9.42 19.17 1.25
CA ARG A 109 -8.48 20.12 0.64
C ARG A 109 -7.04 19.99 1.14
N PRO A 110 -6.78 19.83 2.45
CA PRO A 110 -5.41 19.62 2.92
C PRO A 110 -4.77 18.39 2.30
N THR A 111 -5.49 17.26 2.25
CA THR A 111 -4.96 16.01 1.68
C THR A 111 -4.73 16.14 0.17
N LEU A 112 -5.65 16.75 -0.57
CA LEU A 112 -5.45 17.03 -1.99
C LEU A 112 -4.26 17.96 -2.25
N ALA A 113 -4.01 18.95 -1.38
CA ALA A 113 -2.84 19.82 -1.50
C ALA A 113 -1.53 19.04 -1.30
N HIS A 114 -1.50 18.07 -0.38
CA HIS A 114 -0.36 17.17 -0.22
C HIS A 114 -0.16 16.29 -1.45
N PHE A 115 -1.24 15.70 -1.98
CA PHE A 115 -1.20 14.90 -3.21
C PHE A 115 -0.71 15.73 -4.40
N TYR A 116 -1.19 16.95 -4.55
CA TYR A 116 -0.76 17.85 -5.61
C TYR A 116 0.72 18.22 -5.47
N LYS A 117 1.17 18.58 -4.26
CA LYS A 117 2.58 18.86 -3.97
C LYS A 117 3.49 17.65 -4.24
N ALA A 118 3.00 16.46 -3.96
CA ALA A 118 3.71 15.20 -4.21
C ALA A 118 3.60 14.70 -5.67
N GLY A 119 2.92 15.43 -6.56
CA GLY A 119 2.77 15.05 -7.97
C GLY A 119 1.84 13.86 -8.23
N VAL A 120 1.05 13.47 -7.22
CA VAL A 120 0.08 12.35 -7.24
C VAL A 120 -1.12 12.68 -8.12
N ILE A 121 -1.56 13.94 -8.04
CA ILE A 121 -2.67 14.48 -8.80
C ILE A 121 -2.21 15.75 -9.51
N THR A 122 -2.87 16.08 -10.61
CA THR A 122 -2.64 17.30 -11.38
C THR A 122 -3.99 17.90 -11.75
N PRO A 123 -4.13 19.24 -11.88
CA PRO A 123 -5.33 19.82 -12.46
C PRO A 123 -5.46 19.33 -13.90
N VAL A 124 -6.57 18.65 -14.17
CA VAL A 124 -6.91 18.09 -15.47
C VAL A 124 -7.96 19.01 -16.10
N ASN A 125 -7.52 19.99 -16.89
CA ASN A 125 -8.39 20.84 -17.73
C ASN A 125 -8.58 20.22 -19.13
N VAL A 126 -8.80 18.91 -19.22
CA VAL A 126 -9.04 18.20 -20.50
C VAL A 126 -10.42 17.57 -20.49
N GLU A 127 -11.10 17.55 -21.64
CA GLU A 127 -12.41 16.92 -21.83
C GLU A 127 -12.44 15.45 -21.35
N PRO A 128 -13.61 14.92 -20.93
CA PRO A 128 -13.72 13.52 -20.52
C PRO A 128 -13.23 12.59 -21.64
N HIS A 129 -12.16 11.82 -21.39
CA HIS A 129 -11.59 10.86 -22.33
C HIS A 129 -11.75 9.44 -21.75
N PRO A 130 -11.99 8.39 -22.57
CA PRO A 130 -12.11 7.01 -22.08
C PRO A 130 -10.93 6.51 -21.22
N GLU A 131 -9.76 7.11 -21.41
CA GLU A 131 -8.52 6.78 -20.67
C GLU A 131 -8.32 7.65 -19.40
N LEU A 132 -9.19 8.64 -19.17
CA LEU A 132 -9.14 9.58 -18.05
C LEU A 132 -10.44 9.48 -17.25
N ILE A 133 -10.41 8.67 -16.18
CA ILE A 133 -11.53 8.58 -15.24
C ILE A 133 -11.44 9.74 -14.26
N ARG A 134 -12.38 10.69 -14.37
CA ARG A 134 -12.49 11.80 -13.43
C ARG A 134 -13.08 11.29 -12.13
N GLY A 135 -12.32 11.37 -11.05
CA GLY A 135 -12.82 11.12 -9.71
C GLY A 135 -13.25 12.43 -9.04
N ILE A 136 -14.34 12.40 -8.28
CA ILE A 136 -14.79 13.53 -7.46
C ILE A 136 -14.42 13.26 -6.01
N ALA A 137 -13.70 14.20 -5.40
CA ALA A 137 -13.29 14.09 -4.00
C ALA A 137 -14.46 14.42 -3.05
N THR A 138 -14.70 13.54 -2.09
CA THR A 138 -15.73 13.66 -1.06
C THR A 138 -15.15 13.25 0.29
N ALA A 139 -15.87 13.51 1.37
CA ALA A 139 -15.52 13.00 2.69
C ALA A 139 -16.64 12.11 3.23
N GLN A 140 -16.24 11.02 3.89
CA GLN A 140 -17.15 10.08 4.53
C GLN A 140 -16.53 9.55 5.82
N MET A 141 -17.35 8.98 6.70
CA MET A 141 -16.90 8.25 7.88
C MET A 141 -17.00 6.76 7.62
N GLU A 142 -16.04 5.99 8.13
CA GLU A 142 -16.14 4.54 8.13
C GLU A 142 -16.66 4.03 9.48
N PRO A 143 -17.42 2.92 9.52
CA PRO A 143 -17.98 2.39 10.77
C PRO A 143 -16.96 2.14 11.87
N HIS A 144 -15.73 1.76 11.50
CA HIS A 144 -14.63 1.52 12.45
C HIS A 144 -13.85 2.79 12.83
N ARG A 145 -14.21 3.96 12.28
CA ARG A 145 -13.62 5.28 12.60
C ARG A 145 -14.72 6.33 12.88
N PRO A 146 -15.57 6.11 13.89
CA PRO A 146 -16.68 7.00 14.17
C PRO A 146 -16.18 8.42 14.49
N GLY A 147 -16.82 9.43 13.92
CA GLY A 147 -16.48 10.84 14.13
C GLY A 147 -15.24 11.33 13.38
N LYS A 148 -14.62 10.50 12.54
CA LYS A 148 -13.48 10.89 11.70
C LYS A 148 -13.86 10.89 10.23
N LEU A 149 -13.96 12.09 9.66
CA LEU A 149 -14.11 12.27 8.23
C LEU A 149 -12.79 12.03 7.51
N ASP A 150 -12.89 11.35 6.38
CA ASP A 150 -11.76 10.94 5.56
C ASP A 150 -11.98 11.27 4.09
N LEU A 151 -10.91 11.59 3.35
CA LEU A 151 -10.96 11.79 1.90
C LEU A 151 -11.30 10.49 1.16
N PHE A 152 -12.35 10.47 0.36
CA PHE A 152 -12.64 9.45 -0.63
C PHE A 152 -12.73 10.05 -2.03
N ILE A 153 -12.47 9.23 -3.05
CA ILE A 153 -12.64 9.62 -4.45
C ILE A 153 -13.72 8.75 -5.06
N ASN A 154 -14.80 9.37 -5.49
CA ASN A 154 -15.90 8.71 -6.17
C ASN A 154 -15.63 8.72 -7.68
N TYR A 155 -15.54 7.54 -8.29
CA TYR A 155 -15.27 7.36 -9.72
C TYR A 155 -16.52 7.01 -10.54
N LYS A 156 -17.73 7.23 -9.99
CA LYS A 156 -18.97 7.00 -10.74
C LYS A 156 -19.01 7.91 -11.96
N GLU A 157 -19.02 7.33 -13.15
CA GLU A 157 -19.29 8.08 -14.38
C GLU A 157 -20.77 8.46 -14.42
N GLN A 158 -21.08 9.69 -14.03
CA GLN A 158 -22.45 10.15 -13.79
C GLN A 158 -23.27 10.35 -15.06
N HIS A 159 -22.62 10.51 -16.22
CA HIS A 159 -23.31 10.63 -17.49
C HIS A 159 -23.43 9.30 -18.25
N ALA A 160 -22.95 8.20 -17.67
CA ALA A 160 -22.90 6.87 -18.30
C ALA A 160 -22.31 6.87 -19.73
N ARG A 161 -21.51 7.89 -20.08
CA ARG A 161 -20.98 8.09 -21.44
C ARG A 161 -19.89 7.08 -21.78
N PHE A 162 -19.24 6.53 -20.76
CA PHE A 162 -18.20 5.53 -20.87
C PHE A 162 -18.57 4.33 -20.03
N ASN A 163 -18.62 3.15 -20.67
CA ASN A 163 -18.74 1.89 -19.96
C ASN A 163 -17.34 1.51 -19.48
N THR A 164 -16.99 1.88 -18.24
CA THR A 164 -15.72 1.52 -17.62
C THR A 164 -15.66 0.00 -17.47
N LYS A 165 -15.03 -0.67 -18.44
CA LYS A 165 -14.81 -2.11 -18.36
C LYS A 165 -13.64 -2.35 -17.42
N ILE A 166 -13.91 -3.05 -16.32
CA ILE A 166 -12.85 -3.62 -15.49
C ILE A 166 -12.05 -4.56 -16.38
N ASP A 167 -10.72 -4.39 -16.41
CA ASP A 167 -9.85 -5.28 -17.15
C ASP A 167 -10.07 -6.73 -16.67
N PRO A 168 -10.27 -7.69 -17.58
CA PRO A 168 -10.43 -9.09 -17.19
C PRO A 168 -9.31 -9.67 -16.34
N SER A 169 -8.11 -9.06 -16.33
CA SER A 169 -6.97 -9.47 -15.48
C SER A 169 -7.05 -8.95 -14.04
N PHE A 170 -7.94 -7.99 -13.76
CA PHE A 170 -8.14 -7.41 -12.44
C PHE A 170 -8.75 -8.44 -11.49
N SER A 171 -8.14 -8.59 -10.32
CA SER A 171 -8.63 -9.50 -9.27
C SER A 171 -9.33 -8.69 -8.18
N ALA A 172 -10.63 -8.92 -8.02
CA ALA A 172 -11.42 -8.25 -6.98
C ALA A 172 -10.90 -8.61 -5.58
N PRO A 173 -11.08 -7.75 -4.55
CA PRO A 173 -10.66 -8.05 -3.19
C PRO A 173 -11.17 -9.38 -2.63
N SER A 174 -12.37 -9.80 -3.05
CA SER A 174 -12.97 -11.10 -2.71
C SER A 174 -12.29 -12.31 -3.36
N GLN A 175 -11.47 -12.09 -4.38
CA GLN A 175 -10.71 -13.12 -5.09
C GLN A 175 -9.24 -13.15 -4.66
N TRP A 176 -8.83 -12.29 -3.72
CA TRP A 176 -7.47 -12.28 -3.23
C TRP A 176 -7.16 -13.51 -2.37
N PRO A 177 -5.91 -14.02 -2.43
CA PRO A 177 -5.54 -15.20 -1.65
C PRO A 177 -5.59 -14.93 -0.15
N GLU A 178 -6.03 -15.91 0.62
CA GLU A 178 -5.93 -15.89 2.08
C GLU A 178 -4.48 -16.16 2.49
N ILE A 179 -3.85 -15.19 3.17
CA ILE A 179 -2.41 -15.24 3.44
C ILE A 179 -2.03 -16.36 4.43
N ILE A 180 -2.84 -16.57 5.47
CA ILE A 180 -2.52 -17.53 6.55
C ILE A 180 -2.56 -19.00 6.10
N PRO A 181 -3.57 -19.48 5.37
CA PRO A 181 -3.56 -20.84 4.85
C PRO A 181 -2.39 -21.12 3.91
N HIS A 182 -1.88 -20.11 3.20
CA HIS A 182 -0.68 -20.24 2.37
C HIS A 182 0.62 -20.22 3.17
N ALA A 183 0.62 -19.61 4.36
CA ALA A 183 1.73 -19.57 5.28
C ALA A 183 2.01 -20.94 5.94
N SER A 184 0.97 -21.75 6.14
CA SER A 184 1.00 -23.01 6.92
C SER A 184 1.78 -24.19 6.28
N PRO A 185 1.73 -24.45 4.96
CA PRO A 185 2.41 -25.60 4.35
C PRO A 185 3.91 -25.38 4.11
N SER A 186 4.35 -24.11 4.05
CA SER A 186 5.75 -23.74 3.85
C SER A 186 6.60 -23.86 5.12
N CYS A 187 5.98 -24.32 6.22
CA CYS A 187 6.57 -24.57 7.54
C CYS A 187 7.50 -25.80 7.52
N VAL A 188 8.79 -25.58 7.22
CA VAL A 188 9.83 -26.28 7.96
C VAL A 188 9.93 -25.58 9.33
N PRO A 189 10.27 -26.25 10.46
CA PRO A 189 10.36 -25.57 11.76
C PRO A 189 11.47 -24.51 11.70
N GLY A 190 11.06 -23.25 11.47
CA GLY A 190 11.93 -22.08 11.29
C GLY A 190 11.10 -20.81 11.51
N PRO A 191 11.57 -19.82 12.31
CA PRO A 191 10.70 -18.77 12.87
C PRO A 191 10.65 -17.44 12.07
N HIS A 192 10.91 -17.40 10.76
CA HIS A 192 11.22 -16.12 10.07
C HIS A 192 10.29 -15.76 8.91
N ARG A 193 9.48 -14.70 9.09
CA ARG A 193 8.50 -14.19 8.10
C ARG A 193 8.40 -12.66 8.14
N THR A 194 7.87 -12.08 7.06
CA THR A 194 7.67 -10.64 6.92
C THR A 194 6.33 -10.33 6.26
N THR A 195 5.54 -9.41 6.82
CA THR A 195 4.38 -8.80 6.16
C THR A 195 4.65 -7.31 5.92
N THR A 196 4.58 -6.87 4.65
CA THR A 196 4.90 -5.49 4.27
C THR A 196 3.73 -4.83 3.54
N PRO A 197 3.15 -3.76 4.12
CA PRO A 197 2.24 -2.87 3.42
C PRO A 197 3.02 -1.86 2.58
N SER A 198 2.61 -1.64 1.34
CA SER A 198 3.17 -0.60 0.48
C SER A 198 2.35 0.70 0.56
N TYR A 199 3.01 1.87 0.66
CA TYR A 199 2.35 3.17 0.53
C TYR A 199 2.06 3.53 -0.92
N MET A 200 0.92 4.18 -1.18
CA MET A 200 0.43 4.44 -2.54
C MET A 200 0.05 5.89 -2.81
N THR A 201 0.48 6.36 -3.97
CA THR A 201 0.24 7.69 -4.56
C THR A 201 -0.53 7.61 -5.90
N ALA A 202 -1.31 6.55 -6.14
CA ALA A 202 -2.19 6.47 -7.32
C ALA A 202 -3.42 5.58 -7.06
N SER A 203 -4.51 5.82 -7.79
CA SER A 203 -5.81 5.15 -7.61
C SER A 203 -5.78 3.64 -7.91
N GLU A 204 -6.43 2.87 -7.04
CA GLU A 204 -6.68 1.42 -6.91
C GLU A 204 -6.46 0.48 -8.12
N TYR A 205 -6.71 0.93 -9.36
CA TYR A 205 -6.49 0.12 -10.56
C TYR A 205 -5.00 -0.10 -10.87
N SER A 206 -4.16 0.92 -10.66
CA SER A 206 -2.73 0.89 -11.00
C SER A 206 -1.86 0.18 -9.96
N PRO A 207 -2.02 0.41 -8.64
CA PRO A 207 -1.07 -0.09 -7.66
C PRO A 207 -1.06 -1.61 -7.46
N HIS A 208 -2.23 -2.22 -7.22
CA HIS A 208 -2.33 -3.65 -6.94
C HIS A 208 -1.90 -4.49 -8.15
N GLU A 209 -2.31 -4.07 -9.35
CA GLU A 209 -1.91 -4.71 -10.60
C GLU A 209 -0.42 -4.48 -10.87
N THR A 210 0.13 -3.32 -10.53
CA THR A 210 1.58 -3.06 -10.63
C THR A 210 2.37 -3.97 -9.69
N ILE A 211 2.01 -4.06 -8.41
CA ILE A 211 2.65 -4.97 -7.44
C ILE A 211 2.55 -6.42 -7.93
N LYS A 212 1.36 -6.86 -8.33
CA LYS A 212 1.12 -8.21 -8.88
C LYS A 212 1.99 -8.49 -10.11
N ARG A 213 2.08 -7.55 -11.06
CA ARG A 213 2.92 -7.69 -12.26
C ARG A 213 4.40 -7.75 -11.91
N ARG A 214 4.85 -6.88 -11.00
CA ARG A 214 6.24 -6.79 -10.52
C ARG A 214 6.70 -8.11 -9.92
N LEU A 215 5.95 -8.60 -8.95
CA LEU A 215 6.23 -9.88 -8.31
C LEU A 215 6.01 -11.04 -9.28
N GLY A 216 5.09 -10.89 -10.24
CA GLY A 216 4.84 -11.82 -11.34
C GLY A 216 6.07 -12.09 -12.21
N TYR A 217 6.86 -11.06 -12.54
CA TYR A 217 8.12 -11.24 -13.29
C TYR A 217 9.15 -12.10 -12.55
N LEU A 218 9.11 -12.08 -11.22
CA LEU A 218 10.02 -12.80 -10.35
C LEU A 218 9.40 -14.09 -9.79
N LYS A 219 8.17 -14.44 -10.20
CA LYS A 219 7.42 -15.58 -9.64
C LYS A 219 8.17 -16.90 -9.75
N HIS A 220 8.91 -17.12 -10.84
CA HIS A 220 9.74 -18.32 -11.00
C HIS A 220 10.90 -18.37 -9.98
N GLN A 221 11.44 -17.20 -9.59
CA GLN A 221 12.51 -17.11 -8.59
C GLN A 221 11.96 -17.19 -7.16
N PHE A 222 10.77 -16.65 -6.91
CA PHE A 222 10.13 -16.68 -5.61
C PHE A 222 9.45 -18.01 -5.27
N GLY A 223 8.98 -18.76 -6.26
CA GLY A 223 8.18 -19.97 -6.01
C GLY A 223 6.97 -19.65 -5.15
N SER A 224 6.82 -20.37 -4.03
CA SER A 224 5.77 -20.13 -3.02
C SER A 224 6.18 -19.21 -1.87
N ARG A 225 7.41 -18.66 -1.88
CA ARG A 225 7.99 -17.88 -0.77
C ARG A 225 7.46 -16.45 -0.67
N VAL A 226 6.93 -15.91 -1.78
CA VAL A 226 6.38 -14.56 -1.84
C VAL A 226 4.97 -14.60 -2.39
N ILE A 227 4.04 -14.01 -1.63
CA ILE A 227 2.62 -13.95 -1.97
C ILE A 227 2.14 -12.52 -1.76
N ASN A 228 1.25 -12.02 -2.62
CA ASN A 228 0.65 -10.71 -2.43
C ASN A 228 -0.88 -10.79 -2.43
N ARG A 229 -1.49 -9.93 -1.62
CA ARG A 229 -2.92 -9.67 -1.51
C ARG A 229 -3.11 -8.15 -1.63
N GLY A 230 -3.44 -7.68 -2.82
CA GLY A 230 -3.47 -6.24 -3.09
C GLY A 230 -2.08 -5.61 -2.88
N ASP A 231 -2.01 -4.69 -1.91
CA ASP A 231 -0.84 -3.96 -1.45
C ASP A 231 -0.09 -4.61 -0.27
N LEU A 232 -0.64 -5.69 0.27
CA LEU A 232 -0.01 -6.48 1.32
C LEU A 232 0.83 -7.60 0.70
N ILE A 233 2.09 -7.70 1.11
CA ILE A 233 3.02 -8.72 0.64
C ILE A 233 3.45 -9.57 1.84
N LEU A 234 3.27 -10.89 1.73
CA LEU A 234 3.86 -11.87 2.64
C LEU A 234 5.13 -12.42 2.01
N VAL A 235 6.22 -12.36 2.78
CA VAL A 235 7.53 -12.93 2.44
C VAL A 235 7.91 -13.96 3.50
N MET A 236 8.33 -15.14 3.06
CA MET A 236 8.68 -16.26 3.92
C MET A 236 10.08 -16.76 3.58
N GLY A 237 10.88 -17.06 4.60
CA GLY A 237 12.18 -17.75 4.48
C GLY A 237 12.16 -19.12 5.18
N GLU A 238 13.07 -20.01 4.80
CA GLU A 238 13.37 -21.21 5.60
C GLU A 238 14.17 -20.87 6.87
N ASP A 239 15.07 -19.90 6.75
CA ASP A 239 15.92 -19.34 7.80
C ASP A 239 16.04 -17.81 7.64
N GLU A 240 16.82 -17.15 8.51
CA GLU A 240 17.03 -15.69 8.45
C GLU A 240 17.73 -15.24 7.16
N ASP A 241 18.70 -16.01 6.65
CA ASP A 241 19.42 -15.69 5.43
C ASP A 241 18.49 -15.72 4.20
N ASP A 242 17.65 -16.76 4.11
CA ASP A 242 16.65 -16.92 3.06
C ASP A 242 15.56 -15.84 3.16
N LEU A 243 15.08 -15.54 4.38
CA LEU A 243 14.14 -14.44 4.60
C LEU A 243 14.74 -13.10 4.14
N PHE A 244 15.97 -12.81 4.54
CA PHE A 244 16.66 -11.55 4.22
C PHE A 244 16.80 -11.37 2.70
N LYS A 245 17.22 -12.43 2.00
CA LYS A 245 17.33 -12.45 0.54
C LYS A 245 16.01 -12.12 -0.14
N TYR A 246 14.90 -12.77 0.26
CA TYR A 246 13.60 -12.49 -0.36
C TYR A 246 13.06 -11.11 0.03
N CYS A 247 13.29 -10.63 1.25
CA CYS A 247 12.87 -9.30 1.68
C CYS A 247 13.58 -8.21 0.87
N ILE A 248 14.88 -8.32 0.64
CA ILE A 248 15.63 -7.43 -0.25
C ILE A 248 15.05 -7.48 -1.65
N THR A 249 14.87 -8.69 -2.20
CA THR A 249 14.43 -8.86 -3.59
C THR A 249 13.03 -8.26 -3.82
N VAL A 250 12.11 -8.48 -2.87
CA VAL A 250 10.75 -7.91 -2.92
C VAL A 250 10.80 -6.39 -2.80
N THR A 251 11.49 -5.88 -1.79
CA THR A 251 11.54 -4.43 -1.52
C THR A 251 12.16 -3.68 -2.69
N LEU A 252 13.23 -4.24 -3.26
CA LEU A 252 13.88 -3.75 -4.47
C LEU A 252 12.93 -3.80 -5.68
N ALA A 253 12.20 -4.89 -5.88
CA ALA A 253 11.26 -5.03 -6.99
C ALA A 253 10.15 -3.96 -6.94
N ILE A 254 9.68 -3.61 -5.72
CA ILE A 254 8.62 -2.62 -5.51
C ILE A 254 9.15 -1.18 -5.61
N GLN A 255 10.27 -0.87 -4.95
CA GLN A 255 10.78 0.50 -4.85
C GLN A 255 11.49 1.02 -6.10
N THR A 256 11.98 0.12 -6.96
CA THR A 256 12.66 0.54 -8.20
C THR A 256 11.66 1.02 -9.27
N LYS A 257 12.04 2.10 -9.99
CA LYS A 257 11.34 2.74 -11.13
C LYS A 257 9.94 2.21 -11.42
N PRO A 258 8.84 2.95 -11.21
CA PRO A 258 8.82 4.40 -11.32
C PRO A 258 9.18 5.16 -10.04
N TRP A 259 9.77 4.52 -9.01
CA TRP A 259 10.16 5.14 -7.73
C TRP A 259 8.99 5.87 -7.03
N MET A 260 7.76 5.45 -7.35
CA MET A 260 6.53 6.01 -6.77
C MET A 260 6.06 5.22 -5.55
N TRP A 261 6.65 4.05 -5.31
CA TRP A 261 6.19 3.08 -4.32
C TRP A 261 7.26 2.89 -3.27
N GLU A 262 6.83 2.86 -2.01
CA GLU A 262 7.70 2.63 -0.88
C GLU A 262 7.11 1.51 0.00
N ILE A 263 8.00 0.72 0.60
CA ILE A 263 7.62 -0.18 1.68
C ILE A 263 7.60 0.63 2.97
N ASP A 264 6.46 0.66 3.64
CA ASP A 264 6.35 1.33 4.94
C ASP A 264 6.91 0.45 6.05
N LEU A 265 8.12 0.75 6.52
CA LEU A 265 8.72 0.04 7.65
C LEU A 265 7.88 0.17 8.93
N TRP A 266 7.14 1.28 9.12
CA TRP A 266 6.30 1.50 10.29
C TRP A 266 5.00 0.67 10.27
N LYS A 267 4.58 0.18 9.11
CA LYS A 267 3.45 -0.74 8.98
C LYS A 267 3.86 -2.17 8.65
N SER A 268 5.15 -2.39 8.41
CA SER A 268 5.69 -3.71 8.10
C SER A 268 6.11 -4.43 9.38
N PHE A 269 5.80 -5.72 9.44
CA PHE A 269 6.30 -6.63 10.47
C PHE A 269 7.36 -7.49 9.81
N ILE A 270 8.62 -7.33 10.23
CA ILE A 270 9.78 -7.97 9.61
C ILE A 270 10.42 -8.88 10.65
N ASN A 271 10.85 -10.07 10.23
CA ASN A 271 11.47 -11.07 11.09
C ASN A 271 10.58 -11.53 12.26
N VAL A 272 9.35 -11.95 11.93
CA VAL A 272 8.35 -12.47 12.88
C VAL A 272 8.06 -13.95 12.65
N ASP A 273 7.57 -14.64 13.67
CA ASP A 273 7.19 -16.06 13.59
C ASP A 273 5.72 -16.27 13.20
N MET A 274 5.30 -17.54 13.10
CA MET A 274 3.91 -17.88 12.78
C MET A 274 2.95 -17.51 13.90
N ASP A 275 3.36 -17.73 15.15
CA ASP A 275 2.55 -17.42 16.31
C ASP A 275 2.18 -15.93 16.32
N PHE A 276 3.10 -15.05 15.92
CA PHE A 276 2.83 -13.62 15.76
C PHE A 276 1.79 -13.34 14.66
N ILE A 277 1.94 -13.95 13.49
CA ILE A 277 1.01 -13.74 12.36
C ILE A 277 -0.40 -14.22 12.71
N GLU A 278 -0.54 -15.35 13.39
CA GLU A 278 -1.83 -15.89 13.83
C GLU A 278 -2.52 -14.95 14.83
N ARG A 279 -1.76 -14.33 15.75
CA ARG A 279 -2.28 -13.32 16.69
C ARG A 279 -2.77 -12.04 16.00
N MET A 280 -2.27 -11.71 14.80
CA MET A 280 -2.69 -10.49 14.10
C MET A 280 -4.14 -10.53 13.58
N GLU A 281 -4.69 -11.71 13.32
CA GLU A 281 -6.09 -11.87 12.85
C GLU A 281 -7.12 -11.78 13.98
N GLU A 282 -6.71 -11.97 15.25
CA GLU A 282 -7.63 -11.92 16.40
C GLU A 282 -8.10 -10.50 16.77
N HIS A 283 -7.68 -9.46 16.04
CA HIS A 283 -7.97 -8.04 16.32
C HIS A 283 -8.60 -7.34 15.10
#